data_AF-A0A087H3L6-F1
#
_entry.id   AF-A0A087H3L6-F1
#
_cell.length_a   1.000
_cell.length_b   1.000
_cell.length_c   1.000
_cell.angle_alpha   90.00
_cell.angle_beta   90.00
_cell.angle_gamma   90.00
#
_symmetry.space_group_name_H-M   'P 1'
#
loop_
_entity.id
_entity.type
_entity.pdbx_description
1 polymer ?
#
loop_
_entity_poly.entity_id
_entity_poly.type
_entity_poly.pdbx_seq_one_letter_code
_entity_poly.pdbx_strand_id
1 'polypeptide(L)' 'MEGTGVVAVYGNGAAITEAKKSPLSVKVDLAQMLRGGVIMDVINAEQARIAEEAGACAVTKQS' A
#
# COMPACT_ATOMS: atom_id res chain seq x y z
N MET A 1 -25.96 4.97 7.22
CA MET A 1 -25.46 3.89 6.34
C MET A 1 -24.15 4.39 5.76
N GLU A 2 -23.07 3.67 6.08
CA GLU A 2 -21.67 3.98 5.77
C GLU A 2 -21.39 4.12 4.28
N GLY A 3 -20.38 4.93 3.97
CA GLY A 3 -19.84 5.08 2.63
C GLY A 3 -18.67 6.05 2.62
N THR A 4 -17.65 5.80 3.44
CA THR A 4 -16.38 6.53 3.42
C THR A 4 -15.66 6.25 2.09
N GLY A 5 -15.97 7.04 1.07
CA GLY A 5 -15.32 7.01 -0.24
C GLY A 5 -14.44 8.24 -0.40
N VAL A 6 -13.17 8.09 -0.03
CA VAL A 6 -12.01 8.95 -0.33
C VAL A 6 -12.29 10.05 -1.35
N VAL A 7 -12.42 11.29 -0.86
CA VAL A 7 -12.46 12.50 -1.69
C VAL A 7 -11.03 12.79 -2.15
N ALA A 8 -10.69 12.33 -3.35
CA ALA A 8 -9.59 12.88 -4.13
C ALA A 8 -10.17 13.44 -5.44
N VAL A 9 -10.86 14.59 -5.34
CA VAL A 9 -11.18 15.41 -6.51
C VAL A 9 -9.94 16.24 -6.82
N TYR A 10 -9.11 15.76 -7.74
CA TYR A 10 -8.16 16.61 -8.46
C TYR A 10 -8.50 16.56 -9.96
N GLY A 11 -9.18 17.59 -10.45
CA GLY A 11 -9.14 18.00 -11.86
C GLY A 11 -10.12 17.35 -12.85
N ASN A 12 -11.30 17.95 -12.98
CA ASN A 12 -12.08 18.15 -14.22
C ASN A 12 -12.42 16.96 -15.16
N GLY A 13 -13.48 16.22 -14.80
CA GLY A 13 -14.63 15.99 -15.69
C GLY A 13 -14.43 15.45 -17.13
N ALA A 14 -13.61 14.42 -17.36
CA ALA A 14 -13.63 13.68 -18.62
C ALA A 14 -13.71 12.17 -18.36
N ALA A 15 -14.68 11.52 -19.00
CA ALA A 15 -14.95 10.08 -18.90
C ALA A 15 -13.71 9.25 -19.24
N ILE A 16 -13.38 8.29 -18.39
CA ILE A 16 -12.26 7.36 -18.59
C ILE A 16 -12.64 6.27 -19.61
N THR A 17 -12.49 6.57 -20.90
CA THR A 17 -12.34 5.54 -21.93
C THR A 17 -10.86 5.19 -22.04
N GLU A 18 -10.50 3.96 -21.68
CA GLU A 18 -9.14 3.37 -21.76
C GLU A 18 -8.00 4.20 -21.14
N ALA A 19 -7.99 4.29 -19.81
CA ALA A 19 -6.90 4.94 -19.09
C ALA A 19 -5.63 4.07 -19.09
N LYS A 20 -4.61 4.47 -19.85
CA LYS A 20 -3.22 4.05 -19.58
C LYS A 20 -2.89 4.41 -18.14
N LYS A 21 -2.89 3.42 -17.24
CA LYS A 21 -2.59 3.61 -15.82
C LYS A 21 -1.18 4.19 -15.70
N SER A 22 -1.08 5.42 -15.20
CA SER A 22 0.22 6.07 -15.04
C SER A 22 1.08 5.28 -14.03
N PRO A 23 2.42 5.26 -14.16
CA PRO A 23 3.28 4.57 -13.20
C PRO A 23 3.09 5.06 -11.75
N LEU A 24 2.69 6.31 -11.57
CA LEU A 24 2.34 6.89 -10.26
C LEU A 24 1.07 6.26 -9.69
N SER A 25 0.03 6.09 -10.50
CA SER A 25 -1.20 5.42 -10.07
C SER A 25 -0.94 3.97 -9.62
N VAL A 26 -0.03 3.24 -10.30
CA VAL A 26 0.35 1.88 -9.90
C VAL A 26 1.10 1.86 -8.57
N LYS A 27 2.05 2.79 -8.36
CA LYS A 27 2.78 2.90 -7.08
C LYS A 27 1.86 3.24 -5.92
N VAL A 28 0.90 4.14 -6.15
CA VAL A 28 -0.11 4.49 -5.14
C VAL A 28 -0.93 3.25 -4.79
N ASP A 29 -1.45 2.52 -5.78
CA ASP A 29 -2.26 1.32 -5.53
C ASP A 29 -1.47 0.23 -4.79
N LEU A 30 -0.18 0.05 -5.09
CA LEU A 30 0.67 -0.89 -4.35
C LEU A 30 0.84 -0.47 -2.89
N ALA A 31 1.06 0.81 -2.63
CA ALA A 31 1.13 1.33 -1.26
C ALA A 31 -0.22 1.18 -0.52
N GLN A 32 -1.34 1.25 -1.26
CA GLN A 32 -2.66 1.01 -0.69
C GLN A 32 -2.86 -0.43 -0.21
N MET A 33 -2.16 -1.42 -0.79
CA MET A 33 -2.21 -2.82 -0.34
C MET A 33 -1.59 -3.02 1.04
N LEU A 34 -0.71 -2.11 1.47
CA LEU A 34 -0.11 -2.12 2.81
C LEU A 34 -0.97 -1.41 3.86
N ARG A 35 -2.12 -0.82 3.49
CA ARG A 35 -3.00 -0.11 4.44
C ARG A 35 -3.63 -1.10 5.42
N GLY A 36 -3.46 -0.81 6.71
CA GLY A 36 -3.97 -1.64 7.80
C GLY A 36 -3.04 -2.79 8.21
N GLY A 37 -1.90 -2.96 7.53
CA GLY A 37 -0.85 -3.91 7.90
C GLY A 37 0.20 -3.28 8.83
N VAL A 38 0.93 -4.12 9.56
CA VAL A 38 2.08 -3.71 10.36
C VAL A 38 3.36 -3.87 9.53
N ILE A 39 4.26 -2.88 9.58
CA ILE A 39 5.61 -2.96 9.04
C ILE A 39 6.57 -3.12 10.22
N MET A 40 7.42 -4.15 10.20
CA MET A 40 8.31 -4.48 11.31
C MET A 40 9.78 -4.31 10.93
N ASP A 41 10.55 -3.56 11.72
CA ASP A 41 12.00 -3.47 11.59
C ASP A 41 12.67 -4.75 12.10
N VAL A 42 13.59 -5.30 11.31
CA VAL A 42 14.31 -6.54 11.63
C VAL A 42 15.81 -6.37 11.35
N ILE A 43 16.65 -6.97 12.19
CA ILE A 43 18.12 -6.91 12.06
C ILE A 43 18.72 -8.18 11.44
N ASN A 44 17.96 -9.28 11.33
CA ASN A 44 18.44 -10.54 10.78
C ASN A 44 17.31 -11.37 10.13
N ALA A 45 17.69 -12.45 9.44
CA ALA A 45 16.75 -13.32 8.72
C ALA A 45 15.79 -14.08 9.65
N GLU A 46 16.23 -14.41 10.87
CA GLU A 46 15.39 -15.11 11.84
C GLU A 46 14.24 -14.22 12.32
N GLN A 47 14.53 -12.95 12.62
CA GLN A 47 13.50 -11.97 12.98
C GLN A 47 12.53 -11.69 11.83
N ALA A 48 13.01 -11.69 10.58
CA ALA A 48 12.13 -11.55 9.42
C ALA A 48 11.08 -12.68 9.37
N ARG A 49 11.48 -13.90 9.70
CA ARG A 49 10.59 -15.07 9.75
C ARG A 49 9.59 -14.99 10.90
N ILE A 50 10.04 -14.57 12.09
CA ILE A 50 9.15 -14.35 13.25
C ILE A 50 8.13 -13.23 12.94
N ALA A 51 8.56 -12.16 12.27
CA ALA A 51 7.68 -11.06 11.88
C ALA A 51 6.60 -11.50 10.87
N GLU A 52 6.96 -12.35 9.91
CA GLU A 52 6.01 -12.96 8.97
C GLU A 52 4.97 -13.82 9.69
N GLU A 53 5.40 -14.69 10.61
CA GLU A 53 4.51 -15.54 11.40
C GLU A 53 3.59 -14.73 12.34
N ALA A 54 4.06 -13.58 12.83
CA ALA A 54 3.26 -12.65 13.63
C ALA A 54 2.25 -11.82 12.81
N GLY A 55 2.27 -11.93 11.47
CA GLY A 55 1.35 -11.22 10.58
C GLY A 55 1.83 -9.84 10.13
N ALA A 56 3.14 -9.58 10.14
CA ALA A 56 3.68 -8.37 9.51
C ALA A 56 3.40 -8.40 8.00
N CYS A 57 2.89 -7.29 7.47
CA CYS A 57 2.59 -7.12 6.05
C CYS A 57 3.86 -6.87 5.22
N ALA A 58 4.86 -6.24 5.84
CA ALA A 58 6.19 -6.05 5.28
C ALA A 58 7.25 -6.01 6.39
N VAL A 59 8.50 -6.32 6.03
CA VAL A 59 9.66 -6.21 6.92
C VAL A 59 10.70 -5.29 6.31
N THR A 60 11.29 -4.45 7.15
CA THR A 60 12.36 -3.52 6.79
C THR A 60 13.65 -3.96 7.45
N LYS A 61 14.74 -4.05 6.69
CA LYS A 61 16.06 -4.34 7.26
C LYS A 61 16.63 -3.08 7.89
N GLN A 62 17.00 -3.18 9.16
CA GLN A 62 17.77 -2.14 9.82
C GLN A 62 19.20 -2.15 9.25
N SER A 63 19.70 -0.96 8.87
CA SER A 63 21.06 -0.78 8.36
C SER A 63 22.09 -0.85 9.49
#